data_AF-A0A813LGU7-F1
#
_entry.id   AF-A0A813LGU7-F1
#
_cell.length_a   1.000
_cell.length_b   1.000
_cell.length_c   1.000
_cell.angle_alpha   90.00
_cell.angle_beta   90.00
_cell.angle_gamma   90.00
#
_symmetry.space_group_name_H-M   'P 1'
#
loop_
_entity.id
_entity.type
_entity.pdbx_description
1 polymer ?
#
loop_
_entity_poly.entity_id
_entity_poly.type
_entity_poly.pdbx_seq_one_letter_code
_entity_poly.pdbx_strand_id
1 'polypeptide(L)'
;VFGSDVAAAKSVQDEKARIEKEASSAQNFRQQLAQFALENEAVTALLQLFRRKAGAKGRATVQMDSTTTTQLARAVAGEAQPVVLPPWDPFNVAAMGDPYPDLGVPERQDSPDAGLDDEPKLEDCPEGVDEAGFQRMLELRREKLLAEAEVQKGAKVLAEMAGLLTHLQNERDQARTEYDRLQNELHDHKELMDRELYDIELLFKLRQGQVEVPQAAVVTDYSDAIVIDQEVVQSRNTRILELGKDKVSTLNTIKEFRKKLSLLQWEYNMLDAQTKDLEERTKDVHMLRVTKDLQSLLKGGEEGRNKADADLLERKIEHLNSTTEVKEQALKKQYAMGNHAAKLRKQENMMLEKKLRELQQNVIQREHIRRLRAPAGGGKGESDGRPRVTGGGGRIEENEAAIKEAQKGFREVRGRQKLMEAAKRHTEEIELLRKELDRLRQKTFPSFVQLHEDRPRNPDYKS
;
A
#
# COMPACT_ATOMS: atom_id res chain seq x y z
N VAL A 1 6.04 7.63 -54.54
CA VAL A 1 6.45 8.03 -55.90
C VAL A 1 6.25 6.87 -56.85
N PHE A 2 7.04 5.79 -56.81
CA PHE A 2 6.82 4.65 -57.72
C PHE A 2 5.39 4.05 -57.67
N GLY A 3 4.81 3.87 -56.48
CA GLY A 3 3.44 3.38 -56.35
C GLY A 3 2.35 4.31 -56.93
N SER A 4 2.57 5.63 -56.94
CA SER A 4 1.64 6.56 -57.61
C SER A 4 1.78 6.46 -59.12
N ASP A 5 2.97 6.18 -59.62
CA ASP A 5 3.25 6.06 -61.05
C ASP A 5 2.62 4.77 -61.62
N VAL A 6 2.69 3.66 -60.87
CA VAL A 6 1.98 2.41 -61.20
C VAL A 6 0.46 2.60 -61.19
N ALA A 7 -0.07 3.36 -60.22
CA ALA A 7 -1.51 3.66 -60.18
C ALA A 7 -1.96 4.53 -61.35
N ALA A 8 -1.15 5.52 -61.75
CA ALA A 8 -1.41 6.34 -62.92
C ALA A 8 -1.36 5.52 -64.23
N ALA A 9 -0.35 4.66 -64.38
CA ALA A 9 -0.23 3.74 -65.51
C ALA A 9 -1.43 2.77 -65.59
N LYS A 10 -1.92 2.30 -64.45
CA LYS A 10 -3.11 1.45 -64.37
C LYS A 10 -4.37 2.18 -64.84
N SER A 11 -4.57 3.42 -64.41
CA SER A 11 -5.70 4.25 -64.86
C SER A 11 -5.68 4.46 -66.38
N VAL A 12 -4.52 4.76 -66.95
CA VAL A 12 -4.35 4.92 -68.42
C VAL A 12 -4.68 3.62 -69.14
N GLN A 13 -4.27 2.49 -68.58
CA GLN A 13 -4.55 1.18 -69.16
C GLN A 13 -6.03 0.79 -69.07
N ASP A 14 -6.69 1.12 -67.97
CA ASP A 14 -8.13 0.88 -67.79
C ASP A 14 -8.94 1.66 -68.83
N GLU A 15 -8.53 2.89 -69.16
CA GLU A 15 -9.16 3.67 -70.23
C GLU A 15 -8.90 3.06 -71.62
N LYS A 16 -7.70 2.57 -71.90
CA LYS A 16 -7.41 1.83 -73.16
C LYS A 16 -8.24 0.56 -73.28
N ALA A 17 -8.39 -0.20 -72.19
CA ALA A 17 -9.25 -1.39 -72.14
C ALA A 17 -10.72 -1.05 -72.34
N ARG A 18 -11.17 0.12 -71.87
CA ARG A 18 -12.51 0.62 -72.15
C ARG A 18 -12.72 0.94 -73.63
N ILE A 19 -11.76 1.62 -74.26
CA ILE A 19 -11.80 1.93 -75.71
C ILE A 19 -11.82 0.64 -76.54
N GLU A 20 -11.02 -0.36 -76.19
CA GLU A 20 -11.03 -1.69 -76.82
C GLU A 20 -12.39 -2.39 -76.66
N LYS A 21 -13.02 -2.30 -75.50
CA LYS A 21 -14.37 -2.82 -75.25
C LYS A 21 -15.44 -2.09 -76.07
N GLU A 22 -15.31 -0.78 -76.25
CA GLU A 22 -16.21 0.03 -77.08
C GLU A 22 -16.01 -0.29 -78.58
N ALA A 23 -14.76 -0.47 -79.03
CA ALA A 23 -14.41 -0.87 -80.41
C ALA A 23 -14.85 -2.31 -80.73
N SER A 24 -14.80 -3.22 -79.76
CA SER A 24 -15.27 -4.61 -79.92
C SER A 24 -16.78 -4.79 -79.71
N SER A 25 -17.48 -3.74 -79.28
CA SER A 25 -18.93 -3.77 -79.02
C SER A 25 -19.74 -3.95 -80.29
N ALA A 26 -20.59 -4.97 -80.28
CA ALA A 26 -21.52 -5.24 -81.37
C ALA A 26 -22.52 -4.10 -81.61
N GLN A 27 -22.84 -3.31 -80.58
CA GLN A 27 -23.74 -2.16 -80.70
C GLN A 27 -23.06 -1.01 -81.45
N ASN A 28 -21.79 -0.73 -81.14
CA ASN A 28 -21.00 0.28 -81.84
C ASN A 28 -20.79 -0.10 -83.31
N PHE A 29 -20.45 -1.38 -83.55
CA PHE A 29 -20.33 -1.95 -84.90
C PHE A 29 -21.60 -1.75 -85.74
N ARG A 30 -22.77 -2.08 -85.19
CA ARG A 30 -24.06 -1.90 -85.88
C ARG A 30 -24.40 -0.42 -86.11
N GLN A 31 -24.09 0.45 -85.15
CA GLN A 31 -24.33 1.89 -85.28
C GLN A 31 -23.50 2.52 -86.40
N GLN A 32 -22.25 2.10 -86.56
CA GLN A 32 -21.36 2.61 -87.60
C GLN A 32 -21.73 2.10 -89.00
N LEU A 33 -22.34 0.90 -89.11
CA LEU A 33 -22.83 0.35 -90.38
C LEU A 33 -24.26 0.77 -90.75
N ALA A 34 -25.00 1.40 -89.84
CA ALA A 34 -26.38 1.82 -90.09
C ALA A 34 -26.51 2.87 -91.22
N GLN A 35 -25.43 3.57 -91.57
CA GLN A 35 -25.40 4.58 -92.62
C GLN A 35 -25.50 3.99 -94.04
N PHE A 36 -25.23 2.68 -94.20
CA PHE A 36 -25.14 2.01 -95.50
C PHE A 36 -26.40 1.20 -95.86
N ALA A 37 -27.48 1.30 -95.09
CA ALA A 37 -28.80 0.72 -95.36
C ALA A 37 -28.82 -0.77 -95.78
N LEU A 38 -27.94 -1.59 -95.21
CA LEU A 38 -27.85 -3.03 -95.50
C LEU A 38 -29.00 -3.84 -94.86
N GLU A 39 -29.35 -4.96 -95.48
CA GLU A 39 -30.29 -5.94 -94.91
C GLU A 39 -29.75 -6.58 -93.61
N ASN A 40 -30.65 -6.93 -92.69
CA ASN A 40 -30.28 -7.45 -91.37
C ASN A 40 -29.47 -8.76 -91.42
N GLU A 41 -29.68 -9.58 -92.46
CA GLU A 41 -28.92 -10.82 -92.69
C GLU A 41 -27.46 -10.51 -93.08
N ALA A 42 -27.26 -9.51 -93.94
CA ALA A 42 -25.94 -9.05 -94.38
C ALA A 42 -25.12 -8.44 -93.23
N VAL A 43 -25.76 -7.62 -92.38
CA VAL A 43 -25.12 -7.08 -91.16
C VAL A 43 -24.73 -8.19 -90.18
N THR A 44 -25.52 -9.26 -90.10
CA THR A 44 -25.22 -10.40 -89.23
C THR A 44 -24.05 -11.23 -89.75
N ALA A 45 -23.95 -11.43 -91.07
CA ALA A 45 -22.80 -12.08 -91.72
C ALA A 45 -21.49 -11.28 -91.51
N LEU A 46 -21.53 -9.96 -91.70
CA LEU A 46 -20.38 -9.07 -91.43
C LEU A 46 -19.97 -9.10 -89.96
N LEU A 47 -20.92 -9.17 -89.03
CA LEU A 47 -20.64 -9.23 -87.60
C LEU A 47 -20.02 -10.58 -87.19
N GLN A 48 -20.37 -11.68 -87.86
CA GLN A 48 -19.70 -12.97 -87.67
C GLN A 48 -18.24 -12.93 -88.16
N LEU A 49 -17.98 -12.29 -89.30
CA LEU A 49 -16.61 -12.06 -89.79
C LEU A 49 -15.84 -11.14 -88.84
N PHE A 50 -16.41 -10.03 -88.38
CA PHE A 50 -15.80 -9.11 -87.42
C PHE A 50 -15.46 -9.74 -86.06
N ARG A 51 -16.28 -10.71 -85.60
CA ARG A 51 -16.04 -11.46 -84.35
C ARG A 51 -15.10 -12.64 -84.51
N ARG A 52 -14.77 -13.05 -85.73
CA ARG A 52 -13.90 -14.19 -85.99
C ARG A 52 -12.50 -13.89 -85.47
N LYS A 53 -12.17 -14.45 -84.30
CA LYS A 53 -10.86 -14.35 -83.68
C LYS A 53 -9.87 -15.19 -84.50
N ALA A 54 -8.71 -14.63 -84.84
CA ALA A 54 -7.59 -15.41 -85.37
C ALA A 54 -7.30 -16.55 -84.37
N GLY A 55 -7.46 -17.80 -84.80
CA GLY A 55 -7.27 -18.98 -83.94
C GLY A 55 -8.35 -20.07 -83.98
N ALA A 56 -9.38 -19.99 -84.83
CA ALA A 56 -10.42 -21.03 -84.92
C ALA A 56 -10.23 -22.07 -86.06
N LYS A 57 -9.04 -22.14 -86.69
CA LYS A 57 -8.71 -23.23 -87.63
C LYS A 57 -7.52 -24.04 -87.08
N GLY A 58 -7.78 -25.32 -86.80
CA GLY A 58 -6.76 -26.36 -86.71
C GLY A 58 -5.87 -26.32 -85.46
N ARG A 59 -6.37 -26.83 -84.34
CA ARG A 59 -5.51 -27.32 -83.27
C ARG A 59 -4.79 -28.58 -83.77
N ALA A 60 -3.72 -28.40 -84.53
CA ALA A 60 -2.80 -29.47 -84.85
C ALA A 60 -2.16 -29.95 -83.55
N THR A 61 -2.31 -31.23 -83.28
CA THR A 61 -1.76 -31.94 -82.14
C THR A 61 -0.23 -31.94 -82.27
N VAL A 62 0.42 -30.91 -81.75
CA VAL A 62 1.86 -30.95 -81.49
C VAL A 62 2.02 -31.58 -80.12
N GLN A 63 2.41 -32.85 -80.10
CA GLN A 63 3.10 -33.45 -78.97
C GLN A 63 4.39 -32.64 -78.76
N MET A 64 4.40 -31.82 -77.72
CA MET A 64 5.61 -31.19 -77.20
C MET A 64 5.87 -31.79 -75.83
N ASP A 65 7.10 -32.27 -75.67
CA ASP A 65 7.61 -32.98 -74.52
C ASP A 65 7.36 -32.23 -73.21
N SER A 66 7.01 -33.00 -72.19
CA SER A 66 6.67 -32.58 -70.83
C SER A 66 7.90 -32.12 -70.01
N THR A 67 8.79 -31.31 -70.58
CA THR A 67 10.05 -30.89 -69.93
C THR A 67 10.24 -29.37 -69.82
N THR A 68 9.17 -28.58 -69.90
CA THR A 68 9.22 -27.12 -69.72
C THR A 68 8.15 -26.57 -68.77
N THR A 69 7.52 -27.42 -67.96
CA THR A 69 6.59 -27.01 -66.87
C THR A 69 7.21 -27.20 -65.47
N THR A 70 8.45 -27.68 -65.37
CA THR A 70 9.16 -27.91 -64.09
C THR A 70 10.32 -26.92 -63.86
N GLN A 71 10.36 -25.79 -64.58
CA GLN A 71 11.37 -24.73 -64.33
C GLN A 71 10.75 -23.42 -63.83
N LEU A 72 9.46 -23.14 -64.08
CA LEU A 72 8.75 -22.01 -63.46
C LEU A 72 8.26 -22.32 -62.03
N ALA A 73 8.15 -23.59 -61.65
CA ALA A 73 7.83 -24.00 -60.27
C ALA A 73 9.06 -24.17 -59.36
N ARG A 74 10.29 -24.13 -59.92
CA ARG A 74 11.54 -24.25 -59.14
C ARG A 74 12.13 -22.90 -58.70
N ALA A 75 11.63 -21.79 -59.25
CA ALA A 75 11.94 -20.45 -58.72
C ALA A 75 11.18 -20.12 -57.42
N VAL A 76 10.19 -20.94 -57.04
CA VAL A 76 9.33 -20.73 -55.86
C VAL A 76 9.72 -21.63 -54.67
N ALA A 77 10.69 -22.54 -54.83
CA ALA A 77 11.16 -23.41 -53.76
C ALA A 77 12.70 -23.49 -53.74
N GLY A 78 13.30 -22.67 -52.87
CA GLY A 78 14.60 -22.81 -52.22
C GLY A 78 15.75 -23.51 -52.96
N GLU A 79 16.70 -22.70 -53.44
CA GLU A 79 18.15 -22.77 -53.20
C GLU A 79 18.86 -21.90 -54.25
N ALA A 80 18.76 -20.58 -54.09
CA ALA A 80 19.76 -19.69 -54.65
C ALA A 80 20.95 -19.73 -53.69
N GLN A 81 22.10 -20.22 -54.15
CA GLN A 81 23.35 -20.01 -53.43
C GLN A 81 23.48 -18.51 -53.15
N PRO A 82 23.82 -18.09 -51.92
CA PRO A 82 24.01 -16.68 -51.64
C PRO A 82 25.16 -16.20 -52.52
N VAL A 83 24.86 -15.30 -53.46
CA VAL A 83 25.90 -14.51 -54.10
C VAL A 83 26.52 -13.70 -52.97
N VAL A 84 27.69 -14.14 -52.51
CA VAL A 84 28.51 -13.38 -51.56
C VAL A 84 28.89 -12.11 -52.29
N LEU A 85 28.17 -11.03 -52.01
CA LEU A 85 28.58 -9.70 -52.41
C LEU A 85 29.93 -9.42 -51.74
N PRO A 86 30.96 -9.00 -52.50
CA PRO A 86 32.22 -8.60 -51.91
C PRO A 86 31.98 -7.47 -50.88
N PRO A 87 32.81 -7.38 -49.82
CA PRO A 87 32.66 -6.36 -48.79
C PRO A 87 32.54 -4.97 -49.41
N TRP A 88 31.60 -4.19 -48.89
CA TRP A 88 31.37 -2.81 -49.32
C TRP A 88 32.67 -2.00 -49.20
N ASP A 89 33.27 -1.67 -50.36
CA ASP A 89 34.38 -0.74 -50.47
C ASP A 89 33.85 0.62 -50.96
N PRO A 90 33.92 1.69 -50.13
CA PRO A 90 33.41 3.02 -50.50
C PRO A 90 34.15 3.69 -51.66
N PHE A 91 35.26 3.11 -52.14
CA PHE A 91 36.14 3.75 -53.13
C PHE A 91 36.17 3.09 -54.50
N ASN A 92 35.42 2.01 -54.75
CA ASN A 92 35.45 1.29 -56.02
C ASN A 92 34.07 1.15 -56.70
N VAL A 93 33.58 2.27 -57.24
CA VAL A 93 32.29 2.37 -57.96
C VAL A 93 32.28 1.56 -59.27
N ALA A 94 33.44 1.20 -59.82
CA ALA A 94 33.56 0.50 -61.10
C ALA A 94 33.32 -1.03 -61.02
N ALA A 95 33.36 -1.63 -59.82
CA ALA A 95 33.11 -3.06 -59.62
C ALA A 95 31.62 -3.40 -59.44
N MET A 96 30.77 -2.38 -59.33
CA MET A 96 29.32 -2.52 -59.20
C MET A 96 28.75 -2.70 -60.62
N GLY A 97 28.76 -3.95 -61.10
CA GLY A 97 28.05 -4.31 -62.32
C GLY A 97 26.58 -3.90 -62.21
N ASP A 98 26.00 -3.43 -63.32
CA ASP A 98 24.62 -2.94 -63.38
C ASP A 98 23.66 -3.96 -62.74
N PRO A 99 22.95 -3.60 -61.64
CA PRO A 99 22.03 -4.51 -60.97
C PRO A 99 20.77 -4.82 -61.79
N TYR A 100 20.57 -4.16 -62.94
CA TYR A 100 19.42 -4.38 -63.83
C TYR A 100 19.82 -4.54 -65.30
N PRO A 101 20.53 -5.62 -65.68
CA PRO A 101 20.95 -5.85 -67.07
C PRO A 101 19.78 -6.07 -68.05
N ASP A 102 18.56 -6.25 -67.55
CA ASP A 102 17.34 -6.49 -68.33
C ASP A 102 16.52 -5.20 -68.57
N LEU A 103 16.81 -4.11 -67.86
CA LEU A 103 16.18 -2.79 -68.09
C LEU A 103 16.83 -2.11 -69.31
N GLY A 104 16.51 -2.59 -70.51
CA GLY A 104 16.99 -1.97 -71.76
C GLY A 104 17.32 -2.94 -72.88
N VAL A 105 17.18 -4.24 -72.68
CA VAL A 105 17.13 -5.18 -73.80
C VAL A 105 15.75 -5.01 -74.43
N PRO A 106 15.62 -4.51 -75.67
CA PRO A 106 14.33 -4.59 -76.34
C PRO A 106 13.97 -6.08 -76.40
N GLU A 107 12.84 -6.44 -75.79
CA GLU A 107 12.24 -7.76 -75.97
C GLU A 107 12.40 -8.14 -77.43
N ARG A 108 12.98 -9.32 -77.69
CA ARG A 108 13.05 -9.89 -79.03
C ARG A 108 11.65 -9.76 -79.59
N GLN A 109 11.49 -8.86 -80.55
CA GLN A 109 10.19 -8.57 -81.13
C GLN A 109 9.70 -9.90 -81.68
N ASP A 110 8.79 -10.55 -80.96
CA ASP A 110 7.86 -11.47 -81.58
C ASP A 110 7.24 -10.61 -82.68
N SER A 111 7.64 -10.91 -83.90
CA SER A 111 7.28 -10.16 -85.10
C SER A 111 5.80 -9.78 -85.00
N PRO A 112 5.43 -8.50 -85.10
CA PRO A 112 4.03 -8.08 -85.06
C PRO A 112 3.17 -8.67 -86.19
N ASP A 113 3.79 -9.45 -87.07
CA ASP A 113 3.21 -10.09 -88.25
C ASP A 113 2.40 -11.37 -87.97
N ALA A 114 2.52 -11.99 -86.80
CA ALA A 114 1.85 -13.28 -86.56
C ALA A 114 0.30 -13.20 -86.47
N GLY A 115 -0.29 -12.02 -86.57
CA GLY A 115 -1.75 -11.81 -86.55
C GLY A 115 -2.35 -11.17 -87.81
N LEU A 116 -1.51 -10.78 -88.79
CA LEU A 116 -1.94 -10.09 -90.03
C LEU A 116 -2.25 -11.06 -91.18
N ASP A 117 -1.86 -12.33 -91.08
CA ASP A 117 -2.06 -13.33 -92.15
C ASP A 117 -3.51 -13.82 -92.30
N ASP A 118 -4.43 -13.39 -91.42
CA ASP A 118 -5.85 -13.77 -91.38
C ASP A 118 -6.78 -12.55 -91.65
N GLU A 119 -6.33 -11.52 -92.37
CA GLU A 119 -7.21 -10.46 -92.89
C GLU A 119 -8.13 -11.04 -93.99
N PRO A 120 -9.48 -11.00 -93.82
CA PRO A 120 -10.39 -11.38 -94.89
C PRO A 120 -10.17 -10.45 -96.09
N LYS A 121 -9.91 -11.05 -97.26
CA LYS A 121 -9.62 -10.29 -98.48
C LYS A 121 -10.92 -9.76 -99.07
N LEU A 122 -10.86 -8.79 -99.98
CA LEU A 122 -12.03 -8.25 -100.68
C LEU A 122 -12.87 -9.36 -101.38
N GLU A 123 -12.22 -10.49 -101.66
CA GLU A 123 -12.79 -11.72 -102.23
C GLU A 123 -13.71 -12.51 -101.27
N ASP A 124 -13.68 -12.23 -99.95
CA ASP A 124 -14.52 -12.88 -98.92
C ASP A 124 -15.84 -12.13 -98.65
N CYS A 125 -16.25 -11.23 -99.56
CA CYS A 125 -17.45 -10.40 -99.42
C CYS A 125 -18.74 -11.26 -99.52
N PRO A 126 -19.65 -11.22 -98.53
CA PRO A 126 -20.93 -11.94 -98.60
C PRO A 126 -21.83 -11.40 -99.71
N GLU A 127 -22.56 -12.28 -100.40
CA GLU A 127 -23.55 -11.88 -101.41
C GLU A 127 -24.62 -10.95 -100.80
N GLY A 128 -24.80 -9.77 -101.39
CA GLY A 128 -25.76 -8.74 -100.93
C GLY A 128 -25.18 -7.59 -100.10
N VAL A 129 -23.85 -7.53 -99.90
CA VAL A 129 -23.15 -6.43 -99.23
C VAL A 129 -22.55 -5.46 -100.25
N ASP A 130 -22.78 -4.16 -100.09
CA ASP A 130 -22.11 -3.12 -100.88
C ASP A 130 -20.60 -3.05 -100.55
N GLU A 131 -19.77 -2.83 -101.56
CA GLU A 131 -18.30 -2.86 -101.45
C GLU A 131 -17.79 -1.83 -100.42
N ALA A 132 -18.46 -0.68 -100.33
CA ALA A 132 -18.19 0.35 -99.33
C ALA A 132 -18.48 -0.11 -97.88
N GLY A 133 -19.54 -0.90 -97.67
CA GLY A 133 -19.89 -1.45 -96.36
C GLY A 133 -18.91 -2.54 -95.90
N PHE A 134 -18.41 -3.37 -96.81
CA PHE A 134 -17.38 -4.37 -96.51
C PHE A 134 -16.02 -3.73 -96.20
N GLN A 135 -15.61 -2.72 -96.98
CA GLN A 135 -14.39 -1.95 -96.71
C GLN A 135 -14.44 -1.28 -95.32
N ARG A 136 -15.60 -0.70 -94.95
CA ARG A 136 -15.78 -0.13 -93.61
C ARG A 136 -15.68 -1.19 -92.50
N MET A 137 -16.20 -2.39 -92.71
CA MET A 137 -16.03 -3.50 -91.74
C MET A 137 -14.56 -3.90 -91.56
N LEU A 138 -13.79 -3.96 -92.66
CA LEU A 138 -12.34 -4.23 -92.59
C LEU A 138 -11.60 -3.14 -91.83
N GLU A 139 -11.93 -1.86 -92.04
CA GLU A 139 -11.38 -0.74 -91.27
C GLU A 139 -11.67 -0.89 -89.77
N LEU A 140 -12.92 -1.14 -89.39
CA LEU A 140 -13.31 -1.33 -87.99
C LEU A 140 -12.61 -2.54 -87.36
N ARG A 141 -12.38 -3.60 -88.13
CA ARG A 141 -11.62 -4.77 -87.67
C ARG A 141 -10.15 -4.44 -87.44
N ARG A 142 -9.52 -3.63 -88.30
CA ARG A 142 -8.15 -3.15 -88.09
C ARG A 142 -8.06 -2.26 -86.85
N GLU A 143 -9.00 -1.31 -86.69
CA GLU A 143 -9.07 -0.45 -85.51
C GLU A 143 -9.21 -1.28 -84.21
N LYS A 144 -10.07 -2.29 -84.22
CA LYS A 144 -10.22 -3.24 -83.10
C LYS A 144 -8.92 -4.01 -82.81
N LEU A 145 -8.28 -4.57 -83.84
CA LEU A 145 -7.04 -5.34 -83.65
C LEU A 145 -5.88 -4.48 -83.13
N LEU A 146 -5.78 -3.24 -83.58
CA LEU A 146 -4.82 -2.28 -83.05
C LEU A 146 -5.09 -1.95 -81.58
N ALA A 147 -6.35 -1.69 -81.21
CA ALA A 147 -6.74 -1.45 -79.82
C ALA A 147 -6.46 -2.68 -78.91
N GLU A 148 -6.78 -3.90 -79.38
CA GLU A 148 -6.47 -5.14 -78.66
C GLU A 148 -4.96 -5.32 -78.46
N ALA A 149 -4.15 -5.07 -79.49
CA ALA A 149 -2.69 -5.16 -79.39
C ALA A 149 -2.09 -4.13 -78.44
N GLU A 150 -2.62 -2.90 -78.44
CA GLU A 150 -2.21 -1.84 -77.51
C GLU A 150 -2.56 -2.17 -76.05
N VAL A 151 -3.77 -2.70 -75.81
CA VAL A 151 -4.17 -3.16 -74.48
C VAL A 151 -3.30 -4.34 -74.04
N GLN A 152 -2.99 -5.30 -74.90
CA GLN A 152 -2.10 -6.40 -74.54
C GLN A 152 -0.69 -5.93 -74.17
N LYS A 153 -0.12 -4.98 -74.94
CA LYS A 153 1.19 -4.38 -74.63
C LYS A 153 1.16 -3.66 -73.28
N GLY A 154 0.16 -2.84 -73.02
CA GLY A 154 0.04 -2.14 -71.73
C GLY A 154 -0.21 -3.08 -70.54
N ALA A 155 -0.90 -4.20 -70.76
CA ALA A 155 -1.14 -5.21 -69.72
C ALA A 155 0.16 -5.93 -69.31
N LYS A 156 1.05 -6.23 -70.28
CA LYS A 156 2.39 -6.78 -70.00
C LYS A 156 3.24 -5.82 -69.15
N VAL A 157 3.32 -4.56 -69.59
CA VAL A 157 4.09 -3.52 -68.87
C VAL A 157 3.56 -3.31 -67.45
N LEU A 158 2.25 -3.30 -67.24
CA LEU A 158 1.68 -3.20 -65.89
C LEU A 158 1.98 -4.41 -65.01
N ALA A 159 2.03 -5.62 -65.57
CA ALA A 159 2.39 -6.82 -64.83
C ALA A 159 3.85 -6.74 -64.34
N GLU A 160 4.77 -6.30 -65.19
CA GLU A 160 6.18 -6.06 -64.83
C GLU A 160 6.31 -4.98 -63.76
N MET A 161 5.64 -3.83 -63.95
CA MET A 161 5.64 -2.74 -62.98
C MET A 161 5.06 -3.17 -61.63
N ALA A 162 4.00 -3.97 -61.62
CA ALA A 162 3.42 -4.52 -60.40
C ALA A 162 4.39 -5.50 -59.70
N GLY A 163 5.08 -6.35 -60.45
CA GLY A 163 6.11 -7.24 -59.93
C GLY A 163 7.24 -6.46 -59.25
N LEU A 164 7.78 -5.45 -59.93
CA LEU A 164 8.83 -4.59 -59.39
C LEU A 164 8.37 -3.82 -58.14
N LEU A 165 7.12 -3.33 -58.13
CA LEU A 165 6.54 -2.69 -56.96
C LEU A 165 6.49 -3.63 -55.76
N THR A 166 6.07 -4.89 -55.95
CA THR A 166 6.04 -5.86 -54.85
C THR A 166 7.44 -6.20 -54.33
N HIS A 167 8.43 -6.29 -55.21
CA HIS A 167 9.82 -6.51 -54.82
C HIS A 167 10.35 -5.36 -53.96
N LEU A 168 10.19 -4.11 -54.43
CA LEU A 168 10.60 -2.92 -53.68
C LEU A 168 9.86 -2.78 -52.34
N GLN A 169 8.59 -3.19 -52.26
CA GLN A 169 7.84 -3.20 -51.01
C GLN A 169 8.43 -4.20 -50.01
N ASN A 170 8.76 -5.41 -50.46
CA ASN A 170 9.38 -6.43 -49.62
C ASN A 170 10.75 -5.99 -49.11
N GLU A 171 11.60 -5.41 -49.97
CA GLU A 171 12.90 -4.88 -49.55
C GLU A 171 12.76 -3.76 -48.51
N ARG A 172 11.82 -2.83 -48.73
CA ARG A 172 11.50 -1.77 -47.76
C ARG A 172 11.05 -2.36 -46.43
N ASP A 173 10.18 -3.37 -46.45
CA ASP A 173 9.69 -4.01 -45.21
C ASP A 173 10.81 -4.77 -44.49
N GLN A 174 11.68 -5.47 -45.21
CA GLN A 174 12.86 -6.11 -44.63
C GLN A 174 13.79 -5.08 -43.98
N ALA A 175 14.18 -4.02 -44.71
CA ALA A 175 15.02 -2.95 -44.19
C ALA A 175 14.39 -2.27 -42.97
N ARG A 176 13.05 -2.13 -42.95
CA ARG A 176 12.32 -1.59 -41.80
C ARG A 176 12.40 -2.52 -40.59
N THR A 177 12.21 -3.83 -40.78
CA THR A 177 12.33 -4.79 -39.66
C THR A 177 13.75 -4.84 -39.09
N GLU A 178 14.78 -4.73 -39.93
CA GLU A 178 16.17 -4.63 -39.49
C GLU A 178 16.43 -3.34 -38.74
N TYR A 179 15.91 -2.21 -39.22
CA TYR A 179 15.98 -0.93 -38.53
C TYR A 179 15.34 -1.02 -37.13
N ASP A 180 14.12 -1.55 -37.03
CA ASP A 180 13.40 -1.67 -35.75
C ASP A 180 14.15 -2.61 -34.80
N ARG A 181 14.74 -3.69 -35.31
CA ARG A 181 15.60 -4.60 -34.52
C ARG A 181 16.83 -3.87 -33.99
N LEU A 182 17.57 -3.16 -34.84
CA LEU A 182 18.77 -2.43 -34.44
C LEU A 182 18.46 -1.30 -33.45
N GLN A 183 17.29 -0.66 -33.56
CA GLN A 183 16.82 0.33 -32.59
C GLN A 183 16.59 -0.29 -31.21
N ASN A 184 15.96 -1.47 -31.15
CA ASN A 184 15.75 -2.18 -29.89
C ASN A 184 17.08 -2.63 -29.27
N GLU A 185 18.00 -3.21 -30.07
CA GLU A 185 19.33 -3.58 -29.60
C GLU A 185 20.10 -2.35 -29.06
N LEU A 186 20.02 -1.21 -29.74
CA LEU A 186 20.62 0.04 -29.27
C LEU A 186 19.99 0.54 -27.96
N HIS A 187 18.68 0.37 -27.78
CA HIS A 187 17.98 0.73 -26.56
C HIS A 187 18.43 -0.15 -25.38
N ASP A 188 18.45 -1.46 -25.57
CA ASP A 188 18.90 -2.42 -24.56
C ASP A 188 20.36 -2.16 -24.16
N HIS A 189 21.22 -1.85 -25.13
CA HIS A 189 22.62 -1.47 -24.86
C HIS A 189 22.73 -0.17 -24.06
N LYS A 190 21.90 0.84 -24.33
CA LYS A 190 21.88 2.07 -23.52
C LYS A 190 21.42 1.81 -22.10
N GLU A 191 20.37 1.01 -21.91
CA GLU A 191 19.93 0.64 -20.56
C GLU A 191 21.02 -0.12 -19.79
N LEU A 192 21.72 -1.04 -20.46
CA LEU A 192 22.82 -1.78 -19.86
C LEU A 192 23.97 -0.84 -19.49
N MET A 193 24.34 0.07 -20.39
CA MET A 193 25.36 1.09 -20.13
C MET A 193 24.98 2.00 -18.96
N ASP A 194 23.72 2.43 -18.87
CA ASP A 194 23.24 3.23 -17.75
C ASP A 194 23.32 2.44 -16.43
N ARG A 195 22.91 1.17 -16.44
CA ARG A 195 23.05 0.30 -15.25
C ARG A 195 24.50 0.18 -14.84
N GLU A 196 25.42 -0.16 -15.75
CA GLU A 196 26.84 -0.32 -15.42
C GLU A 196 27.53 1.00 -15.03
N LEU A 197 27.13 2.13 -15.61
CA LEU A 197 27.70 3.43 -15.28
C LEU A 197 27.30 3.88 -13.86
N TYR A 198 26.10 3.51 -13.41
CA TYR A 198 25.58 3.85 -12.09
C TYR A 198 25.69 2.71 -11.06
N ASP A 199 26.15 1.52 -11.47
CA ASP A 199 26.44 0.39 -10.58
C ASP A 199 27.75 0.65 -9.83
N ILE A 200 27.63 1.46 -8.78
CA ILE A 200 28.74 1.84 -7.92
C ILE A 200 28.59 1.06 -6.62
N GLU A 201 29.60 0.26 -6.30
CA GLU A 201 29.70 -0.39 -5.01
C GLU A 201 30.00 0.66 -3.91
N LEU A 202 29.03 0.89 -3.04
CA LEU A 202 29.16 1.81 -1.91
C LEU A 202 29.23 1.02 -0.60
N LEU A 203 30.32 1.22 0.14
CA LEU A 203 30.49 0.60 1.46
C LEU A 203 29.84 1.47 2.54
N PHE A 204 28.73 0.99 3.10
CA PHE A 204 28.06 1.65 4.23
C PHE A 204 28.49 1.07 5.58
N LYS A 205 28.65 1.95 6.58
CA LYS A 205 28.84 1.57 7.98
C LYS A 205 27.58 1.94 8.76
N LEU A 206 26.66 0.98 8.90
CA LEU A 206 25.41 1.16 9.63
C LEU A 206 25.52 0.65 11.07
N ARG A 207 24.81 1.28 12.00
CA ARG A 207 24.73 0.81 13.39
C ARG A 207 23.68 -0.28 13.55
N GLN A 208 23.85 -1.15 14.55
CA GLN A 208 22.83 -2.12 14.94
C GLN A 208 21.53 -1.39 15.29
N GLY A 209 20.42 -1.79 14.65
CA GLY A 209 19.12 -1.11 14.74
C GLY A 209 18.76 -0.21 13.56
N GLN A 210 19.69 0.07 12.64
CA GLN A 210 19.41 0.71 11.33
C GLN A 210 19.23 -0.31 10.20
N VAL A 211 19.45 -1.59 10.50
CA VAL A 211 19.30 -2.71 9.58
C VAL A 211 18.14 -3.54 10.09
N GLU A 212 17.07 -3.63 9.30
CA GLU A 212 15.86 -4.39 9.64
C GLU A 212 15.94 -5.86 9.21
N VAL A 213 16.94 -6.22 8.40
CA VAL A 213 17.16 -7.59 7.94
C VAL A 213 17.51 -8.50 9.13
N PRO A 214 16.85 -9.66 9.29
CA PRO A 214 17.13 -10.58 10.38
C PRO A 214 18.56 -11.13 10.28
N GLN A 215 19.31 -11.03 11.39
CA GLN A 215 20.71 -11.44 11.40
C GLN A 215 20.84 -12.96 11.60
N ALA A 216 21.34 -13.67 10.58
CA ALA A 216 21.80 -15.05 10.66
C ALA A 216 23.21 -15.13 11.30
N ALA A 217 23.51 -16.26 11.94
CA ALA A 217 24.75 -16.45 12.72
C ALA A 217 26.03 -16.58 11.88
N VAL A 218 25.92 -16.88 10.57
CA VAL A 218 27.08 -17.16 9.70
C VAL A 218 27.25 -16.06 8.64
N VAL A 219 26.27 -15.91 7.75
CA VAL A 219 26.22 -14.82 6.76
C VAL A 219 24.77 -14.34 6.68
N THR A 220 24.58 -13.04 6.87
CA THR A 220 23.29 -12.37 6.65
C THR A 220 23.12 -12.09 5.17
N ASP A 221 22.04 -12.59 4.58
CA ASP A 221 21.70 -12.32 3.19
C ASP A 221 21.12 -10.90 3.06
N TYR A 222 21.68 -10.10 2.16
CA TYR A 222 21.25 -8.74 1.85
C TYR A 222 20.80 -8.59 0.38
N SER A 223 20.63 -9.67 -0.38
CA SER A 223 20.26 -9.61 -1.79
C SER A 223 18.93 -8.89 -2.05
N ASP A 224 18.00 -8.93 -1.10
CA ASP A 224 16.70 -8.23 -1.15
C ASP A 224 16.69 -6.93 -0.31
N ALA A 225 17.85 -6.50 0.20
CA ALA A 225 17.93 -5.32 1.03
C ALA A 225 17.96 -4.05 0.17
N ILE A 226 17.13 -3.08 0.53
CA ILE A 226 17.09 -1.75 -0.09
C ILE A 226 17.55 -0.68 0.88
N VAL A 227 18.27 0.33 0.37
CA VAL A 227 18.67 1.50 1.15
C VAL A 227 17.57 2.55 1.06
N ILE A 228 17.05 2.96 2.20
CA ILE A 228 16.00 3.99 2.31
C ILE A 228 16.59 5.23 2.98
N ASP A 229 16.24 6.40 2.47
CA ASP A 229 16.63 7.66 3.08
C ASP A 229 16.04 7.81 4.50
N GLN A 230 16.89 8.29 5.41
CA GLN A 230 16.56 8.46 6.82
C GLN A 230 15.41 9.46 7.01
N GLU A 231 15.32 10.50 6.19
CA GLU A 231 14.27 11.53 6.31
C GLU A 231 12.87 10.95 6.14
N VAL A 232 12.70 10.00 5.21
CA VAL A 232 11.42 9.32 4.95
C VAL A 232 10.97 8.53 6.18
N VAL A 233 11.90 7.78 6.78
CA VAL A 233 11.62 6.98 7.99
C VAL A 233 11.32 7.90 9.17
N GLN A 234 12.10 8.96 9.36
CA GLN A 234 11.88 9.93 10.44
C GLN A 234 10.53 10.64 10.30
N SER A 235 10.18 11.10 9.09
CA SER A 235 8.90 11.74 8.77
C SER A 235 7.71 10.81 9.02
N ARG A 236 7.85 9.52 8.69
CA ARG A 236 6.80 8.54 9.00
C ARG A 236 6.69 8.31 10.51
N ASN A 237 7.81 8.23 11.22
CA ASN A 237 7.83 8.02 12.67
C ASN A 237 7.24 9.21 13.45
N THR A 238 7.55 10.45 13.04
CA THR A 238 6.91 11.64 13.64
C THR A 238 5.41 11.60 13.42
N ARG A 239 4.96 11.24 12.22
CA ARG A 239 3.53 11.09 11.92
C ARG A 239 2.85 10.00 12.75
N ILE A 240 3.52 8.86 12.97
CA ILE A 240 3.01 7.79 13.84
C ILE A 240 2.86 8.28 15.28
N LEU A 241 3.83 9.05 15.78
CA LEU A 241 3.77 9.61 17.13
C LEU A 241 2.62 10.63 17.28
N GLU A 242 2.39 11.47 16.28
CA GLU A 242 1.23 12.38 16.25
C GLU A 242 -0.09 11.61 16.32
N LEU A 243 -0.28 10.61 15.45
CA LEU A 243 -1.47 9.76 15.47
C LEU A 243 -1.64 9.01 16.79
N GLY A 244 -0.53 8.60 17.41
CA GLY A 244 -0.53 8.00 18.74
C GLY A 244 -1.02 8.97 19.82
N LYS A 245 -0.58 10.24 19.78
CA LYS A 245 -1.06 11.28 20.70
C LYS A 245 -2.54 11.56 20.51
N ASP A 246 -3.00 11.65 19.26
CA ASP A 246 -4.41 11.87 18.94
C ASP A 246 -5.27 10.72 19.46
N LYS A 247 -4.84 9.47 19.25
CA LYS A 247 -5.53 8.30 19.79
C LYS A 247 -5.64 8.35 21.32
N VAL A 248 -4.57 8.70 22.02
CA VAL A 248 -4.58 8.83 23.48
C VAL A 248 -5.50 9.98 23.93
N SER A 249 -5.50 11.10 23.21
CA SER A 249 -6.42 12.21 23.44
C SER A 249 -7.88 11.76 23.32
N THR A 250 -8.24 11.07 22.23
CA THR A 250 -9.58 10.50 22.05
C THR A 250 -9.94 9.48 23.14
N LEU A 251 -8.99 8.64 23.57
CA LEU A 251 -9.25 7.71 24.67
C LEU A 251 -9.52 8.44 26.00
N ASN A 252 -8.83 9.56 26.25
CA ASN A 252 -9.10 10.39 27.42
C ASN A 252 -10.48 11.06 27.36
N THR A 253 -10.89 11.59 26.20
CA THR A 253 -12.23 12.16 26.06
C THR A 253 -13.32 11.11 26.24
N ILE A 254 -13.13 9.88 25.72
CA ILE A 254 -14.05 8.75 25.96
C ILE A 254 -14.11 8.40 27.45
N LYS A 255 -12.96 8.34 28.14
CA LYS A 255 -12.90 8.08 29.59
C LYS A 255 -13.68 9.14 30.38
N GLU A 256 -13.49 10.41 30.06
CA GLU A 256 -14.22 11.52 30.71
C GLU A 256 -15.71 11.46 30.42
N PHE A 257 -16.10 11.16 29.18
CA PHE A 257 -17.49 10.98 28.80
C PHE A 257 -18.15 9.85 29.62
N ARG A 258 -17.48 8.70 29.77
CA ARG A 258 -17.98 7.59 30.58
C ARG A 258 -18.14 7.96 32.06
N LYS A 259 -17.21 8.75 32.61
CA LYS A 259 -17.34 9.28 33.99
C LYS A 259 -18.57 10.17 34.14
N LYS A 260 -18.76 11.11 33.20
CA LYS A 260 -19.92 12.01 33.20
C LYS A 260 -21.23 11.22 33.05
N LEU A 261 -21.28 10.24 32.14
CA LEU A 261 -22.45 9.39 31.97
C LEU A 261 -22.78 8.59 33.24
N SER A 262 -21.76 8.05 33.92
CA SER A 262 -21.95 7.31 35.18
C SER A 262 -22.50 8.21 36.29
N LEU A 263 -22.01 9.44 36.39
CA LEU A 263 -22.50 10.43 37.34
C LEU A 263 -23.95 10.81 37.01
N LEU A 264 -24.26 11.08 35.74
CA LEU A 264 -25.62 11.40 35.31
C LEU A 264 -26.60 10.25 35.57
N GLN A 265 -26.17 9.00 35.37
CA GLN A 265 -26.97 7.83 35.67
C GLN A 265 -27.26 7.71 37.18
N TRP A 266 -26.27 8.03 38.02
CA TRP A 266 -26.47 8.07 39.47
C TRP A 266 -27.44 9.18 39.87
N GLU A 267 -27.33 10.38 39.30
CA GLU A 267 -28.26 11.50 39.55
C GLU A 267 -29.68 11.12 39.13
N TYR A 268 -29.85 10.50 37.96
CA TYR A 268 -31.14 9.99 37.49
C TYR A 268 -31.73 8.98 38.48
N ASN A 269 -30.95 7.98 38.91
CA ASN A 269 -31.42 6.96 39.86
C ASN A 269 -31.77 7.57 41.22
N MET A 270 -31.01 8.57 41.67
CA MET A 270 -31.29 9.29 42.92
C MET A 270 -32.60 10.06 42.82
N LEU A 271 -32.81 10.80 41.72
CA LEU A 271 -34.03 11.55 41.49
C LEU A 271 -35.25 10.61 41.37
N ASP A 272 -35.12 9.49 40.67
CA ASP A 272 -36.19 8.47 40.58
C ASP A 272 -36.55 7.89 41.96
N ALA A 273 -35.56 7.62 42.80
CA ALA A 273 -35.78 7.18 44.18
C ALA A 273 -36.48 8.26 45.03
N GLN A 274 -36.07 9.53 44.89
CA GLN A 274 -36.72 10.65 45.57
C GLN A 274 -38.17 10.85 45.10
N THR A 275 -38.44 10.70 43.80
CA THR A 275 -39.81 10.76 43.26
C THR A 275 -40.68 9.68 43.88
N LYS A 276 -40.21 8.43 43.93
CA LYS A 276 -40.94 7.31 44.57
C LYS A 276 -41.22 7.56 46.05
N ASP A 277 -40.22 8.04 46.79
CA ASP A 277 -40.35 8.39 48.21
C ASP A 277 -41.40 9.51 48.43
N LEU A 278 -41.43 10.52 47.55
CA LEU A 278 -42.46 11.56 47.58
C LEU A 278 -43.84 11.01 47.21
N GLU A 279 -43.95 10.11 46.24
CA GLU A 279 -45.21 9.44 45.89
C GLU A 279 -45.74 8.60 47.05
N GLU A 280 -44.88 7.84 47.73
CA GLU A 280 -45.22 7.07 48.92
C GLU A 280 -45.68 7.96 50.07
N ARG A 281 -44.91 9.01 50.41
CA ARG A 281 -45.34 10.01 51.39
C ARG A 281 -46.68 10.65 51.04
N THR A 282 -46.92 10.92 49.76
CA THR A 282 -48.20 11.46 49.30
C THR A 282 -49.34 10.47 49.56
N LYS A 283 -49.13 9.18 49.27
CA LYS A 283 -50.08 8.11 49.58
C LYS A 283 -50.32 8.00 51.08
N ASP A 284 -49.28 8.05 51.89
CA ASP A 284 -49.38 7.99 53.35
C ASP A 284 -50.23 9.13 53.90
N VAL A 285 -50.00 10.37 53.43
CA VAL A 285 -50.83 11.52 53.80
C VAL A 285 -52.27 11.35 53.35
N HIS A 286 -52.51 10.85 52.13
CA HIS A 286 -53.86 10.62 51.63
C HIS A 286 -54.62 9.54 52.42
N MET A 287 -53.92 8.50 52.85
CA MET A 287 -54.47 7.38 53.64
C MET A 287 -54.48 7.64 55.14
N LEU A 288 -53.88 8.75 55.60
CA LEU A 288 -53.77 9.10 57.02
C LEU A 288 -55.15 9.40 57.61
N ARG A 289 -55.50 8.67 58.68
CA ARG A 289 -56.69 8.98 59.47
C ARG A 289 -56.35 9.96 60.59
N VAL A 290 -57.01 11.12 60.59
CA VAL A 290 -56.81 12.16 61.60
C VAL A 290 -57.32 11.70 62.97
N THR A 291 -56.43 11.60 63.96
CA THR A 291 -56.72 11.26 65.37
C THR A 291 -56.77 12.50 66.26
N LYS A 292 -57.37 12.41 67.46
CA LYS A 292 -57.47 13.54 68.41
C LYS A 292 -56.11 14.02 68.91
N ASP A 293 -55.15 13.11 69.10
CA ASP A 293 -53.80 13.46 69.54
C ASP A 293 -53.05 14.23 68.45
N LEU A 294 -53.20 13.83 67.17
CA LEU A 294 -52.64 14.56 66.03
C LEU A 294 -53.27 15.96 65.89
N GLN A 295 -54.57 16.10 66.17
CA GLN A 295 -55.22 17.41 66.23
C GLN A 295 -54.70 18.29 67.37
N SER A 296 -54.35 17.70 68.52
CA SER A 296 -53.71 18.41 69.63
C SER A 296 -52.30 18.88 69.28
N LEU A 297 -51.54 18.03 68.56
CA LEU A 297 -50.20 18.35 68.06
C LEU A 297 -50.24 19.48 67.01
N LEU A 298 -51.13 19.38 66.03
CA LEU A 298 -51.33 20.40 64.98
C LEU A 298 -51.85 21.74 65.53
N LYS A 299 -52.53 21.73 66.68
CA LYS A 299 -52.99 22.94 67.39
C LYS A 299 -51.93 23.55 68.32
N GLY A 300 -50.69 23.07 68.29
CA GLY A 300 -49.55 23.72 68.96
C GLY A 300 -49.40 23.42 70.45
N GLY A 301 -49.99 22.33 70.95
CA GLY A 301 -49.95 22.00 72.39
C GLY A 301 -48.56 21.76 72.99
N GLU A 302 -47.54 21.47 72.18
CA GLU A 302 -46.18 21.10 72.63
C GLU A 302 -45.06 22.05 72.14
N GLU A 303 -45.38 23.20 71.55
CA GLU A 303 -44.36 24.09 70.94
C GLU A 303 -43.36 24.67 71.96
N GLY A 304 -43.78 24.91 73.20
CA GLY A 304 -42.93 25.51 74.23
C GLY A 304 -41.78 24.63 74.70
N ARG A 305 -41.98 23.30 74.75
CA ARG A 305 -40.98 22.34 75.24
C ARG A 305 -39.92 22.04 74.17
N ASN A 306 -40.37 21.87 72.93
CA ASN A 306 -39.50 21.59 71.79
C ASN A 306 -38.58 22.78 71.46
N LYS A 307 -39.05 24.02 71.68
CA LYS A 307 -38.23 25.22 71.49
C LYS A 307 -37.12 25.35 72.54
N ALA A 308 -37.42 25.06 73.81
CA ALA A 308 -36.42 25.08 74.87
C ALA A 308 -35.34 24.00 74.68
N ASP A 309 -35.73 22.81 74.21
CA ASP A 309 -34.79 21.73 73.90
C ASP A 309 -33.95 22.05 72.65
N ALA A 310 -34.51 22.72 71.65
CA ALA A 310 -33.78 23.22 70.48
C ALA A 310 -32.71 24.26 70.87
N ASP A 311 -33.08 25.26 71.68
CA ASP A 311 -32.14 26.29 72.16
C ASP A 311 -31.00 25.69 73.00
N LEU A 312 -31.28 24.63 73.76
CA LEU A 312 -30.26 23.90 74.53
C LEU A 312 -29.29 23.14 73.61
N LEU A 313 -29.80 22.51 72.56
CA LEU A 313 -28.99 21.78 71.58
C LEU A 313 -28.12 22.73 70.75
N GLU A 314 -28.62 23.89 70.36
CA GLU A 314 -27.84 24.91 69.66
C GLU A 314 -26.66 25.40 70.50
N ARG A 315 -26.88 25.72 71.78
CA ARG A 315 -25.81 26.08 72.72
C ARG A 315 -24.77 24.96 72.88
N LYS A 316 -25.22 23.70 72.87
CA LYS A 316 -24.33 22.54 72.96
C LYS A 316 -23.50 22.36 71.71
N ILE A 317 -24.07 22.58 70.53
CA ILE A 317 -23.36 22.54 69.24
C ILE A 317 -22.29 23.63 69.19
N GLU A 318 -22.63 24.86 69.59
CA GLU A 318 -21.70 25.98 69.60
C GLU A 318 -20.51 25.74 70.54
N HIS A 319 -20.77 25.20 71.73
CA HIS A 319 -19.71 24.83 72.67
C HIS A 319 -18.80 23.71 72.13
N LEU A 320 -19.37 22.71 71.46
CA LEU A 320 -18.60 21.63 70.84
C LEU A 320 -17.72 22.17 69.70
N ASN A 321 -18.27 23.02 68.83
CA ASN A 321 -17.53 23.65 67.73
C ASN A 321 -16.34 24.45 68.24
N SER A 322 -16.55 25.33 69.23
CA SER A 322 -15.47 26.10 69.86
C SER A 322 -14.38 25.19 70.46
N THR A 323 -14.79 24.10 71.12
CA THR A 323 -13.85 23.13 71.69
C THR A 323 -13.06 22.39 70.60
N THR A 324 -13.69 22.04 69.48
CA THR A 324 -13.02 21.39 68.36
C THR A 324 -12.02 22.31 67.66
N GLU A 325 -12.36 23.59 67.49
CA GLU A 325 -11.44 24.58 66.89
C GLU A 325 -10.17 24.74 67.71
N VAL A 326 -10.29 24.83 69.05
CA VAL A 326 -9.13 24.91 69.95
C VAL A 326 -8.25 23.66 69.82
N LYS A 327 -8.85 22.47 69.74
CA LYS A 327 -8.10 21.21 69.55
C LYS A 327 -7.42 21.17 68.18
N GLU A 328 -8.09 21.60 67.12
CA GLU A 328 -7.53 21.66 65.77
C GLU A 328 -6.31 22.58 65.72
N GLN A 329 -6.39 23.77 66.33
CA GLN A 329 -5.27 24.70 66.41
C GLN A 329 -4.08 24.11 67.20
N ALA A 330 -4.34 23.39 68.30
CA ALA A 330 -3.30 22.72 69.07
C ALA A 330 -2.59 21.62 68.25
N LEU A 331 -3.36 20.80 67.52
CA LEU A 331 -2.81 19.76 66.63
C LEU A 331 -2.00 20.36 65.47
N LYS A 332 -2.48 21.45 64.86
CA LYS A 332 -1.74 22.20 63.83
C LYS A 332 -0.38 22.68 64.35
N LYS A 333 -0.33 23.23 65.57
CA LYS A 333 0.93 23.64 66.22
C LYS A 333 1.86 22.45 66.46
N GLN A 334 1.35 21.34 66.99
CA GLN A 334 2.15 20.13 67.20
C GLN A 334 2.71 19.57 65.88
N TYR A 335 1.91 19.55 64.82
CA TYR A 335 2.34 19.10 63.50
C TYR A 335 3.47 19.97 62.95
N ALA A 336 3.36 21.30 63.06
CA ALA A 336 4.40 22.23 62.63
C ALA A 336 5.72 22.02 63.40
N MET A 337 5.64 21.83 64.72
CA MET A 337 6.81 21.53 65.56
C MET A 337 7.46 20.19 65.18
N GLY A 338 6.66 19.14 64.97
CA GLY A 338 7.15 17.83 64.55
C GLY A 338 7.82 17.86 63.18
N ASN A 339 7.24 18.61 62.23
CA ASN A 339 7.82 18.77 60.89
C ASN A 339 9.16 19.53 60.94
N HIS A 340 9.26 20.56 61.78
CA HIS A 340 10.52 21.28 62.00
C HIS A 340 11.60 20.36 62.62
N ALA A 341 11.23 19.57 63.63
CA ALA A 341 12.14 18.60 64.25
C ALA A 341 12.61 17.53 63.24
N ALA A 342 11.71 17.01 62.40
CA ALA A 342 12.05 16.05 61.36
C ALA A 342 13.05 16.63 60.34
N LYS A 343 12.88 17.91 59.94
CA LYS A 343 13.80 18.60 59.04
C LYS A 343 15.19 18.73 59.65
N LEU A 344 15.28 19.10 60.94
CA LEU A 344 16.56 19.22 61.65
C LEU A 344 17.28 17.87 61.76
N ARG A 345 16.55 16.81 62.12
CA ARG A 345 17.09 15.44 62.17
C ARG A 345 17.58 14.94 60.81
N LYS A 346 16.87 15.28 59.73
CA LYS A 346 17.30 14.93 58.36
C LYS A 346 18.62 15.62 57.98
N GLN A 347 18.80 16.89 58.37
CA GLN A 347 20.06 17.61 58.17
C GLN A 347 21.20 17.01 58.99
N GLU A 348 20.93 16.65 60.25
CA GLU A 348 21.90 15.95 61.12
C GLU A 348 22.32 14.61 60.52
N ASN A 349 21.38 13.78 60.08
CA ASN A 349 21.66 12.49 59.42
C ASN A 349 22.49 12.66 58.15
N MET A 350 22.18 13.66 57.32
CA MET A 350 22.96 13.95 56.11
C MET A 350 24.41 14.33 56.45
N MET A 351 24.65 15.06 57.55
CA MET A 351 25.99 15.38 58.02
C MET A 351 26.73 14.14 58.54
N LEU A 352 26.03 13.28 59.28
CA LEU A 352 26.59 12.02 59.77
C LEU A 352 26.94 11.06 58.62
N GLU A 353 26.11 10.98 57.57
CA GLU A 353 26.41 10.19 56.37
C GLU A 353 27.65 10.70 55.62
N LYS A 354 27.85 12.02 55.56
CA LYS A 354 29.10 12.59 55.00
C LYS A 354 30.31 12.16 55.81
N LYS A 355 30.25 12.33 57.14
CA LYS A 355 31.32 11.89 58.06
C LYS A 355 31.57 10.38 57.96
N LEU A 356 30.52 9.57 57.81
CA LEU A 356 30.65 8.12 57.65
C LEU A 356 31.38 7.77 56.35
N ARG A 357 31.06 8.44 55.23
CA ARG A 357 31.76 8.24 53.95
C ARG A 357 33.24 8.62 54.02
N GLU A 358 33.55 9.73 54.67
CA GLU A 358 34.93 10.15 54.91
C GLU A 358 35.68 9.12 55.77
N LEU A 359 35.07 8.64 56.85
CA LEU A 359 35.65 7.60 57.70
C LEU A 359 35.83 6.28 56.95
N GLN A 360 34.86 5.87 56.13
CA GLN A 360 34.98 4.68 55.28
C GLN A 360 36.13 4.80 54.30
N GLN A 361 36.28 5.94 53.62
CA GLN A 361 37.44 6.19 52.75
C GLN A 361 38.75 6.12 53.53
N ASN A 362 38.82 6.70 54.72
CA ASN A 362 40.01 6.63 55.57
C ASN A 362 40.32 5.19 56.01
N VAL A 363 39.31 4.38 56.33
CA VAL A 363 39.50 2.96 56.69
C VAL A 363 39.96 2.15 55.48
N ILE A 364 39.35 2.35 54.30
CA ILE A 364 39.77 1.71 53.06
C ILE A 364 41.22 2.09 52.72
N GLN A 365 41.59 3.36 52.86
CA GLN A 365 42.97 3.82 52.66
C GLN A 365 43.92 3.18 53.67
N ARG A 366 43.56 3.10 54.95
CA ARG A 366 44.37 2.45 56.00
C ARG A 366 44.51 0.94 55.76
N GLU A 367 43.44 0.28 55.34
CA GLU A 367 43.47 -1.13 54.98
C GLU A 367 44.31 -1.37 53.72
N HIS A 368 44.20 -0.50 52.72
CA HIS A 368 45.01 -0.54 51.52
C HIS A 368 46.50 -0.33 51.83
N ILE A 369 46.84 0.64 52.69
CA ILE A 369 48.22 0.85 53.17
C ILE A 369 48.70 -0.37 53.97
N ARG A 370 47.85 -0.98 54.83
CA ARG A 370 48.23 -2.21 55.54
C ARG A 370 48.46 -3.39 54.61
N ARG A 371 47.65 -3.53 53.54
CA ARG A 371 47.81 -4.55 52.51
C ARG A 371 49.07 -4.30 51.66
N LEU A 372 49.41 -3.05 51.35
CA LEU A 372 50.63 -2.67 50.62
C LEU A 372 51.90 -2.75 51.48
N ARG A 373 51.79 -2.54 52.80
CA ARG A 373 52.91 -2.63 53.75
C ARG A 373 53.09 -4.04 54.33
N ALA A 374 52.32 -5.02 53.87
CA ALA A 374 52.55 -6.42 54.19
C ALA A 374 53.74 -6.92 53.35
N PRO A 375 54.90 -7.21 53.97
CA PRO A 375 56.01 -7.80 53.23
C PRO A 375 55.65 -9.24 52.83
N ALA A 376 55.92 -9.59 51.58
CA ALA A 376 56.02 -10.98 51.16
C ALA A 376 57.18 -11.64 51.94
N GLY A 377 56.87 -12.37 53.02
CA GLY A 377 57.88 -13.15 53.74
C GLY A 377 57.53 -13.50 55.19
N GLY A 378 56.99 -14.71 55.37
CA GLY A 378 57.40 -15.60 56.47
C GLY A 378 56.55 -15.62 57.76
N GLY A 379 55.98 -16.79 58.05
CA GLY A 379 56.04 -17.36 59.40
C GLY A 379 54.72 -17.65 60.12
N LYS A 380 54.28 -18.93 60.02
CA LYS A 380 53.65 -19.81 61.02
C LYS A 380 52.93 -19.18 62.23
N GLY A 381 51.69 -19.63 62.46
CA GLY A 381 51.12 -19.74 63.81
C GLY A 381 49.64 -19.35 63.94
N GLU A 382 48.77 -20.31 63.64
CA GLU A 382 47.66 -20.74 64.51
C GLU A 382 46.99 -19.69 65.43
N SER A 383 45.76 -19.28 65.10
CA SER A 383 44.60 -19.38 66.01
C SER A 383 43.36 -18.75 65.37
N ASP A 384 42.28 -19.50 65.49
CA ASP A 384 40.98 -19.29 64.88
C ASP A 384 40.25 -18.06 65.50
N GLY A 385 40.26 -16.95 64.77
CA GLY A 385 39.02 -16.39 64.24
C GLY A 385 37.94 -15.84 65.17
N ARG A 386 38.25 -14.98 66.17
CA ARG A 386 37.27 -13.98 66.66
C ARG A 386 37.91 -12.60 66.95
N PRO A 387 37.40 -11.50 66.37
CA PRO A 387 38.00 -10.18 66.52
C PRO A 387 37.69 -9.59 67.91
N ARG A 388 38.74 -9.26 68.67
CA ARG A 388 38.65 -8.50 69.93
C ARG A 388 38.35 -7.03 69.62
N VAL A 389 37.18 -6.57 70.05
CA VAL A 389 36.82 -5.15 70.17
C VAL A 389 37.39 -4.64 71.50
N THR A 390 38.40 -3.78 71.43
CA THR A 390 39.00 -3.12 72.59
C THR A 390 38.12 -1.94 73.01
N GLY A 391 37.18 -2.17 73.92
CA GLY A 391 36.37 -1.13 74.55
C GLY A 391 37.11 -0.50 75.72
N GLY A 392 37.57 0.73 75.54
CA GLY A 392 38.00 1.60 76.63
C GLY A 392 36.81 2.36 77.20
N GLY A 393 36.45 2.08 78.44
CA GLY A 393 35.42 2.80 79.19
C GLY A 393 35.86 2.90 80.65
N GLY A 394 36.21 4.12 81.07
CA GLY A 394 36.62 4.42 82.44
C GLY A 394 35.50 4.14 83.45
N ARG A 395 35.92 3.70 84.62
CA ARG A 395 35.12 3.42 85.81
C ARG A 395 34.42 4.72 86.26
N ILE A 396 33.10 4.79 86.11
CA ILE A 396 32.25 5.75 86.82
C ILE A 396 31.89 5.07 88.14
N GLU A 397 32.17 5.73 89.26
CA GLU A 397 31.73 5.26 90.58
C GLU A 397 30.21 5.41 90.65
N GLU A 398 29.50 4.29 90.64
CA GLU A 398 28.04 4.27 90.63
C GLU A 398 27.50 4.31 92.07
N ASN A 399 26.73 5.35 92.41
CA ASN A 399 25.99 5.43 93.67
C ASN A 399 24.94 4.31 93.73
N GLU A 400 25.12 3.33 94.62
CA GLU A 400 24.19 2.19 94.80
C GLU A 400 22.72 2.61 95.02
N ALA A 401 22.50 3.79 95.60
CA ALA A 401 21.16 4.35 95.80
C ALA A 401 20.45 4.70 94.48
N ALA A 402 21.19 5.27 93.52
CA ALA A 402 20.64 5.66 92.21
C ALA A 402 20.30 4.44 91.34
N ILE A 403 21.10 3.36 91.44
CA ILE A 403 20.81 2.09 90.75
C ILE A 403 19.54 1.45 91.33
N LYS A 404 19.38 1.42 92.66
CA LYS A 404 18.19 0.85 93.31
C LYS A 404 16.93 1.63 92.98
N GLU A 405 17.01 2.96 92.93
CA GLU A 405 15.88 3.82 92.55
C GLU A 405 15.52 3.67 91.06
N ALA A 406 16.51 3.62 90.17
CA ALA A 406 16.30 3.34 88.74
C ALA A 406 15.70 1.94 88.51
N GLN A 407 16.15 0.93 89.25
CA GLN A 407 15.58 -0.42 89.17
C GLN A 407 14.14 -0.47 89.71
N LYS A 408 13.80 0.30 90.75
CA LYS A 408 12.45 0.41 91.29
C LYS A 408 11.52 1.11 90.28
N GLY A 409 11.96 2.25 89.73
CA GLY A 409 11.24 2.95 88.66
C GLY A 409 11.06 2.07 87.41
N PHE A 410 12.07 1.29 87.02
CA PHE A 410 11.97 0.36 85.90
C PHE A 410 10.97 -0.78 86.17
N ARG A 411 10.90 -1.29 87.40
CA ARG A 411 9.89 -2.30 87.79
C ARG A 411 8.47 -1.72 87.78
N GLU A 412 8.29 -0.49 88.27
CA GLU A 412 7.00 0.21 88.27
C GLU A 412 6.53 0.53 86.84
N VAL A 413 7.43 1.02 85.99
CA VAL A 413 7.16 1.26 84.55
C VAL A 413 6.79 -0.04 83.85
N ARG A 414 7.52 -1.13 84.10
CA ARG A 414 7.23 -2.45 83.54
C ARG A 414 5.89 -3.00 84.04
N GLY A 415 5.55 -2.78 85.31
CA GLY A 415 4.25 -3.13 85.90
C GLY A 415 3.10 -2.36 85.25
N ARG A 416 3.25 -1.05 85.09
CA ARG A 416 2.29 -0.18 84.40
C ARG A 416 2.13 -0.55 82.93
N GLN A 417 3.22 -0.91 82.24
CA GLN A 417 3.19 -1.32 80.85
C GLN A 417 2.42 -2.64 80.69
N LYS A 418 2.65 -3.63 81.55
CA LYS A 418 1.87 -4.88 81.56
C LYS A 418 0.38 -4.64 81.81
N LEU A 419 0.03 -3.76 82.75
CA LEU A 419 -1.37 -3.41 83.02
C LEU A 419 -2.02 -2.68 81.84
N MET A 420 -1.29 -1.78 81.19
CA MET A 420 -1.78 -1.08 80.00
C MET A 420 -1.95 -2.04 78.80
N GLU A 421 -1.04 -3.00 78.64
CA GLU A 421 -1.11 -4.00 77.58
C GLU A 421 -2.27 -4.99 77.83
N ALA A 422 -2.52 -5.37 79.09
CA ALA A 422 -3.71 -6.13 79.47
C ALA A 422 -5.01 -5.34 79.22
N ALA A 423 -5.04 -4.06 79.60
CA ALA A 423 -6.19 -3.19 79.34
C ALA A 423 -6.47 -3.06 77.83
N LYS A 424 -5.42 -2.94 77.00
CA LYS A 424 -5.55 -2.93 75.53
C LYS A 424 -6.15 -4.22 74.98
N ARG A 425 -5.66 -5.38 75.44
CA ARG A 425 -6.22 -6.68 75.06
C ARG A 425 -7.70 -6.81 75.46
N HIS A 426 -8.05 -6.38 76.66
CA HIS A 426 -9.44 -6.38 77.10
C HIS A 426 -10.31 -5.40 76.30
N THR A 427 -9.81 -4.23 75.91
CA THR A 427 -10.57 -3.33 75.03
C THR A 427 -10.77 -3.92 73.63
N GLU A 428 -9.77 -4.58 73.06
CA GLU A 428 -9.88 -5.27 71.78
C GLU A 428 -10.89 -6.42 71.85
N GLU A 429 -10.88 -7.19 72.93
CA GLU A 429 -11.85 -8.26 73.19
C GLU A 429 -13.28 -7.72 73.35
N ILE A 430 -13.46 -6.61 74.08
CA ILE A 430 -14.77 -5.94 74.20
C ILE A 430 -15.27 -5.43 72.84
N GLU A 431 -14.39 -4.90 71.99
CA GLU A 431 -14.77 -4.48 70.64
C GLU A 431 -15.18 -5.66 69.75
N LEU A 432 -14.48 -6.79 69.84
CA LEU A 432 -14.85 -8.01 69.14
C LEU A 432 -16.22 -8.53 69.62
N LEU A 433 -16.43 -8.58 70.93
CA LEU A 433 -17.71 -9.00 71.51
C LEU A 433 -18.86 -8.04 71.15
N ARG A 434 -18.60 -6.73 71.03
CA ARG A 434 -19.59 -5.76 70.52
C ARG A 434 -19.96 -6.04 69.07
N LYS A 435 -18.97 -6.33 68.21
CA LYS A 435 -19.21 -6.69 66.80
C LYS A 435 -19.98 -8.01 66.68
N GLU A 436 -19.68 -9.00 67.50
CA GLU A 436 -20.43 -10.25 67.54
C GLU A 436 -21.85 -10.08 68.07
N LEU A 437 -22.04 -9.23 69.09
CA LEU A 437 -23.36 -8.86 69.61
C LEU A 437 -24.18 -8.15 68.52
N ASP A 438 -23.59 -7.21 67.79
CA ASP A 438 -24.26 -6.52 66.69
C ASP A 438 -24.60 -7.49 65.55
N ARG A 439 -23.69 -8.42 65.21
CA ARG A 439 -23.95 -9.51 64.25
C ARG A 439 -25.11 -10.42 64.70
N LEU A 440 -25.19 -10.76 65.98
CA LEU A 440 -26.28 -11.56 66.54
C LEU A 440 -27.59 -10.78 66.60
N ARG A 441 -27.53 -9.47 66.89
CA ARG A 441 -28.68 -8.57 66.81
C ARG A 441 -29.21 -8.47 65.39
N GLN A 442 -28.35 -8.33 64.39
CA GLN A 442 -28.73 -8.37 62.97
C GLN A 442 -29.38 -9.71 62.56
N LYS A 443 -29.02 -10.83 63.22
CA LYS A 443 -29.65 -12.15 62.98
C LYS A 443 -30.99 -12.34 63.69
N THR A 444 -31.20 -11.68 64.83
CA THR A 444 -32.32 -11.96 65.74
C THR A 444 -33.40 -10.87 65.71
N PHE A 445 -33.06 -9.66 65.25
CA PHE A 445 -33.99 -8.54 65.05
C PHE A 445 -33.68 -7.85 63.71
N PRO A 446 -34.69 -7.50 62.89
CA PRO A 446 -34.47 -6.64 61.74
C PRO A 446 -34.05 -5.25 62.24
N SER A 447 -32.77 -4.91 62.15
CA SER A 447 -32.28 -3.57 62.49
C SER A 447 -32.38 -2.65 61.28
N PHE A 448 -33.27 -1.65 61.33
CA PHE A 448 -33.44 -0.64 60.27
C PHE A 448 -32.34 0.42 60.23
N VAL A 449 -31.17 0.17 60.81
CA VAL A 449 -30.06 1.12 60.89
C VAL A 449 -28.82 0.50 60.26
N GLN A 450 -28.78 0.49 58.91
CA GLN A 450 -27.58 0.59 58.06
C GLN A 450 -28.01 0.43 56.59
N LEU A 451 -28.50 1.53 56.00
CA LEU A 451 -28.22 1.81 54.60
C LEU A 451 -26.78 2.35 54.55
N HIS A 452 -25.98 1.85 53.63
CA HIS A 452 -24.57 2.21 53.35
C HIS A 452 -23.49 1.45 54.12
N GLU A 453 -23.31 0.18 53.78
CA GLU A 453 -21.95 -0.37 53.62
C GLU A 453 -21.87 -1.03 52.23
N ASP A 454 -21.10 -0.40 51.34
CA ASP A 454 -20.80 -0.95 50.02
C ASP A 454 -20.08 -2.29 50.17
N ARG A 455 -20.68 -3.34 49.61
CA ARG A 455 -20.04 -4.63 49.42
C ARG A 455 -18.75 -4.42 48.62
N PRO A 456 -17.58 -4.92 49.05
CA PRO A 456 -16.41 -4.92 48.18
C PRO A 456 -16.72 -5.76 46.94
N ARG A 457 -16.57 -5.14 45.76
CA ARG A 457 -16.70 -5.81 44.46
C ARG A 457 -15.74 -6.99 44.42
N ASN A 458 -16.28 -8.18 44.20
CA ASN A 458 -15.53 -9.38 43.91
C ASN A 458 -14.74 -9.17 42.60
N PRO A 459 -13.41 -9.36 42.56
CA PRO A 459 -12.61 -9.04 41.37
C PRO A 459 -12.77 -10.01 40.19
N ASP A 460 -13.57 -11.08 40.32
CA ASP A 460 -13.61 -12.18 39.34
C ASP A 460 -14.86 -12.26 38.44
N TYR A 461 -15.69 -11.22 38.34
CA TYR A 461 -16.76 -11.20 37.34
C TYR A 461 -16.42 -10.26 36.17
N LYS A 462 -15.83 -10.85 35.12
CA LYS A 462 -15.90 -10.35 33.75
C LYS A 462 -17.25 -10.76 33.14
N SER A 463 -18.04 -9.78 32.72
CA SER A 463 -18.93 -9.84 31.56
C SER A 463 -19.15 -8.42 31.07
#